data_AF-A0A535A7N0-F1
#
_entry.id   AF-A0A535A7N0-F1
#
_cell.length_a   1.000
_cell.length_b   1.000
_cell.length_c   1.000
_cell.angle_alpha   90.00
_cell.angle_beta   90.00
_cell.angle_gamma   90.00
#
_symmetry.space_group_name_H-M   'P 1'
#
loop_
_entity.id
_entity.type
_entity.pdbx_description
1 polymer ?
#
loop_
_entity_poly.entity_id
_entity_poly.type
_entity_poly.pdbx_seq_one_letter_code
_entity_poly.pdbx_strand_id
1 'polypeptide(L)'
;MRWLRGALLVPLAIVLAGALGWAGLALWFDGPAARPLAGALAAGVVVGVLALLILVRPMRRALGAVLVYRSETDFTERWEDRTYDLSHLQGADLFLSFWGPTLIAHTILSWEFDDGKPLAISIETRKERGEEYSALRGFFRQYELYYVVADERDVVRLRTNYRGERVFLYRLRGSPALARRLLVSYLDQINRLARTPQWYNALTQNCTTTIRFHAQQAAVRNPLDWRLFANGRGDELLYERGDIDTSLPLAALRTRSDITAKARAADQDGRFSDLIREGIPSRPDPRR
;
A
#
# COMPACT_ATOMS: atom_id res chain seq x y z
N MET A 1 -13.95 -25.18 0.43
CA MET A 1 -14.28 -24.45 -0.83
C MET A 1 -13.09 -24.32 -1.83
N ARG A 2 -12.03 -25.14 -1.76
CA ARG A 2 -10.89 -25.11 -2.71
C ARG A 2 -11.17 -25.83 -4.04
N TRP A 3 -12.16 -26.72 -4.09
CA TRP A 3 -12.49 -27.54 -5.27
C TRP A 3 -13.38 -26.83 -6.31
N LEU A 4 -14.08 -25.75 -5.94
CA LEU A 4 -14.99 -25.03 -6.84
C LEU A 4 -14.28 -23.98 -7.72
N ARG A 5 -13.03 -23.59 -7.41
CA ARG A 5 -12.32 -22.50 -8.13
C ARG A 5 -11.43 -22.98 -9.29
N GLY A 6 -10.89 -24.20 -9.22
CA GLY A 6 -10.23 -24.83 -10.39
C GLY A 6 -11.21 -25.13 -11.52
N ALA A 7 -12.49 -25.36 -11.17
CA ALA A 7 -13.55 -25.68 -12.11
C ALA A 7 -14.01 -24.50 -12.98
N LEU A 8 -13.67 -23.25 -12.64
CA LEU A 8 -14.08 -22.04 -13.39
C LEU A 8 -12.96 -21.42 -14.25
N LEU A 9 -11.70 -21.67 -13.92
CA LEU A 9 -10.55 -21.17 -14.67
C LEU A 9 -10.31 -21.94 -15.98
N VAL A 10 -10.55 -23.26 -15.96
CA VAL A 10 -10.43 -24.11 -17.15
C VAL A 10 -11.50 -23.77 -18.20
N PRO A 11 -12.80 -23.60 -17.86
CA PRO A 11 -13.80 -23.13 -18.80
C PRO A 11 -13.48 -21.75 -19.38
N LEU A 12 -13.00 -20.81 -18.55
CA LEU A 12 -12.66 -19.47 -19.02
C LEU A 12 -11.48 -19.49 -20.01
N ALA A 13 -10.44 -20.30 -19.74
CA ALA A 13 -9.32 -20.48 -20.65
C ALA A 13 -9.76 -21.13 -21.99
N ILE A 14 -10.68 -22.09 -21.94
CA ILE A 14 -11.26 -22.72 -23.13
C ILE A 14 -12.09 -21.70 -23.93
N VAL A 15 -12.91 -20.89 -23.27
CA VAL A 15 -13.71 -19.84 -23.92
C VAL A 15 -12.82 -18.78 -24.58
N LEU A 16 -11.76 -18.33 -23.90
CA LEU A 16 -10.82 -17.35 -24.45
C LEU A 16 -10.00 -17.92 -25.61
N ALA A 17 -9.54 -19.18 -25.51
CA ALA A 17 -8.86 -19.86 -26.61
C ALA A 17 -9.79 -20.06 -27.81
N GLY A 18 -11.06 -20.42 -27.56
CA GLY A 18 -12.10 -20.53 -28.59
C GLY A 18 -12.40 -19.19 -29.26
N ALA A 19 -12.53 -18.10 -28.48
CA ALA A 19 -12.75 -16.76 -28.99
C ALA A 19 -11.56 -16.26 -29.83
N LEU A 20 -10.33 -16.53 -29.40
CA LEU A 20 -9.12 -16.17 -30.14
C LEU A 20 -8.99 -16.97 -31.45
N GLY A 21 -9.29 -18.27 -31.42
CA GLY A 21 -9.35 -19.11 -32.61
C GLY A 21 -10.43 -18.65 -33.58
N TRP A 22 -11.62 -18.29 -33.07
CA TRP A 22 -12.71 -17.74 -33.88
C TRP A 22 -12.34 -16.39 -34.51
N ALA A 23 -11.71 -15.48 -33.77
CA ALA A 23 -11.25 -14.20 -34.29
C ALA A 23 -10.20 -14.38 -35.40
N GLY A 24 -9.27 -15.33 -35.25
CA GLY A 24 -8.32 -15.69 -36.30
C GLY A 24 -8.98 -16.26 -37.55
N LEU A 25 -9.96 -17.15 -37.39
CA LEU A 25 -10.73 -17.74 -38.50
C LEU A 25 -11.62 -16.70 -39.21
N ALA A 26 -12.29 -15.83 -38.45
CA ALA A 26 -13.12 -14.75 -39.00
C ALA A 26 -12.26 -13.79 -39.85
N LEU A 27 -11.06 -13.45 -39.40
CA LEU A 27 -10.13 -12.64 -40.19
C LEU A 27 -9.58 -13.35 -41.43
N TRP A 28 -9.51 -14.69 -41.42
CA TRP A 28 -9.07 -15.48 -42.56
C TRP A 28 -10.15 -15.66 -43.64
N PHE A 29 -11.40 -15.92 -43.23
CA PHE A 29 -12.51 -16.20 -44.13
C PHE A 29 -13.29 -14.95 -44.55
N ASP A 30 -13.55 -14.05 -43.61
CA ASP A 30 -14.38 -12.84 -43.80
C ASP A 30 -13.55 -11.54 -43.82
N GLY A 31 -12.22 -11.65 -43.72
CA GLY A 31 -11.30 -10.53 -43.83
C GLY A 31 -11.08 -10.05 -45.27
N PRO A 32 -10.04 -9.23 -45.51
CA PRO A 32 -9.78 -8.64 -46.82
C PRO A 32 -9.66 -9.68 -47.94
N ALA A 33 -10.17 -9.35 -49.14
CA ALA A 33 -10.14 -10.24 -50.31
C ALA A 33 -8.71 -10.71 -50.68
N ALA A 34 -7.70 -9.89 -50.35
CA ALA A 34 -6.30 -10.26 -50.47
C ALA A 34 -5.91 -11.28 -49.38
N ARG A 35 -5.83 -12.56 -49.75
CA ARG A 35 -5.39 -13.67 -48.88
C ARG A 35 -4.07 -13.44 -48.12
N PRO A 36 -3.01 -12.85 -48.68
CA PRO A 36 -1.81 -12.54 -47.89
C PRO A 36 -2.07 -11.50 -46.79
N LEU A 37 -2.97 -10.53 -47.03
CA LEU A 37 -3.35 -9.53 -46.04
C LEU A 37 -4.22 -10.14 -44.93
N ALA A 38 -5.18 -11.01 -45.28
CA ALA A 38 -5.99 -11.75 -44.32
C ALA A 38 -5.13 -12.66 -43.40
N GLY A 39 -4.15 -13.36 -43.98
CA GLY A 39 -3.19 -14.17 -43.22
C GLY A 39 -2.32 -13.36 -42.27
N ALA A 40 -1.82 -12.21 -42.71
CA ALA A 40 -1.02 -11.31 -41.88
C ALA A 40 -1.82 -10.74 -40.69
N LEU A 41 -3.09 -10.37 -40.91
CA LEU A 41 -3.98 -9.87 -39.85
C LEU A 41 -4.33 -10.96 -38.83
N ALA A 42 -4.66 -12.18 -39.29
CA ALA A 42 -4.95 -13.30 -38.40
C ALA A 42 -3.73 -13.68 -37.54
N ALA A 43 -2.54 -13.78 -38.15
CA ALA A 43 -1.29 -14.00 -37.42
C ALA A 43 -0.98 -12.85 -36.46
N GLY A 44 -1.21 -11.60 -36.88
CA GLY A 44 -1.00 -10.40 -36.08
C GLY A 44 -1.86 -10.36 -34.81
N VAL A 45 -3.12 -10.79 -34.86
CA VAL A 45 -3.98 -10.88 -33.67
C VAL A 45 -3.52 -11.96 -32.71
N VAL A 46 -3.17 -13.15 -33.21
CA VAL A 46 -2.69 -14.26 -32.37
C VAL A 46 -1.35 -13.90 -31.71
N VAL A 47 -0.39 -13.38 -32.48
CA VAL A 47 0.91 -12.95 -31.98
C VAL A 47 0.77 -11.74 -31.05
N GLY A 48 -0.09 -10.78 -31.37
CA GLY A 48 -0.34 -9.61 -30.54
C GLY A 48 -0.93 -9.96 -29.17
N VAL A 49 -1.90 -10.89 -29.13
CA VAL A 49 -2.48 -11.37 -27.87
C VAL A 49 -1.48 -12.20 -27.08
N LEU A 50 -0.73 -13.10 -27.73
CA LEU A 50 0.35 -13.86 -27.07
C LEU A 50 1.46 -12.94 -26.54
N ALA A 51 1.84 -11.92 -27.31
CA ALA A 51 2.80 -10.90 -26.88
C ALA A 51 2.26 -10.10 -25.70
N LEU A 52 0.97 -9.73 -25.68
CA LEU A 52 0.34 -9.09 -24.53
C LEU A 52 0.37 -10.00 -23.30
N LEU A 53 0.10 -11.29 -23.46
CA LEU A 53 0.17 -12.29 -22.37
C LEU A 53 1.61 -12.52 -21.87
N ILE A 54 2.63 -12.34 -22.73
CA ILE A 54 4.05 -12.49 -22.39
C ILE A 54 4.63 -11.19 -21.81
N LEU A 55 4.22 -10.02 -22.31
CA LEU A 55 4.65 -8.69 -21.90
C LEU A 55 3.97 -8.24 -20.61
N VAL A 56 2.72 -8.66 -20.38
CA VAL A 56 2.06 -8.60 -19.08
C VAL A 56 2.59 -9.77 -18.24
N ARG A 57 3.88 -9.68 -17.85
CA ARG A 57 4.46 -10.62 -16.90
C ARG A 57 3.81 -10.43 -15.53
N PRO A 58 3.35 -11.50 -14.85
CA PRO A 58 3.09 -11.43 -13.42
C PRO A 58 4.46 -11.37 -12.73
N MET A 59 4.84 -10.20 -12.22
CA MET A 59 6.05 -10.03 -11.41
C MET A 59 5.93 -10.85 -10.13
N ARG A 60 6.49 -12.06 -10.16
CA ARG A 60 6.76 -12.86 -8.97
C ARG A 60 8.08 -12.39 -8.38
N ARG A 61 8.00 -11.59 -7.32
CA ARG A 61 8.91 -11.50 -6.16
C ARG A 61 8.40 -10.38 -5.26
N ALA A 62 7.92 -10.73 -4.08
CA ALA A 62 7.76 -9.78 -2.99
C ALA A 62 9.11 -9.74 -2.27
N LEU A 63 9.82 -8.62 -2.40
CA LEU A 63 11.06 -8.32 -1.69
C LEU A 63 10.79 -7.06 -0.85
N GLY A 64 11.43 -6.93 0.30
CA GLY A 64 11.46 -5.65 1.03
C GLY A 64 12.49 -4.74 0.38
N ALA A 65 12.17 -3.46 0.16
CA ALA A 65 13.10 -2.50 -0.43
C ALA A 65 13.73 -1.64 0.65
N VAL A 66 15.07 -1.59 0.67
CA VAL A 66 15.87 -0.54 1.29
C VAL A 66 16.26 0.45 0.21
N LEU A 67 15.95 1.74 0.40
CA LEU A 67 16.18 2.76 -0.61
C LEU A 67 17.24 3.77 -0.16
N VAL A 68 18.34 3.87 -0.92
CA VAL A 68 19.36 4.90 -0.71
C VAL A 68 19.09 6.05 -1.66
N TYR A 69 18.39 7.08 -1.17
CA TYR A 69 18.00 8.24 -1.95
C TYR A 69 19.15 9.25 -2.15
N ARG A 70 19.28 9.75 -3.37
CA ARG A 70 20.07 10.96 -3.74
C ARG A 70 19.14 12.13 -4.07
N SER A 71 17.97 11.85 -4.65
CA SER A 71 16.84 12.78 -4.82
C SER A 71 15.50 12.02 -4.71
N GLU A 72 14.35 12.70 -4.87
CA GLU A 72 13.05 12.00 -4.93
C GLU A 72 13.00 10.93 -6.04
N THR A 73 13.70 11.17 -7.16
CA THR A 73 13.65 10.33 -8.36
C THR A 73 14.96 9.60 -8.67
N ASP A 74 16.05 9.90 -7.96
CA ASP A 74 17.33 9.20 -8.03
C ASP A 74 17.59 8.47 -6.71
N PHE A 75 17.49 7.15 -6.74
CA PHE A 75 17.75 6.29 -5.59
C PHE A 75 18.38 4.97 -6.02
N THR A 76 19.13 4.36 -5.11
CA THR A 76 19.65 3.00 -5.29
C THR A 76 18.71 2.03 -4.57
N GLU A 77 18.14 1.11 -5.33
CA GLU A 77 17.34 0.01 -4.81
C GLU A 77 18.24 -1.05 -4.16
N ARG A 78 17.94 -1.40 -2.91
CA ARG A 78 18.56 -2.53 -2.23
C ARG A 78 17.47 -3.41 -1.66
N TRP A 79 17.20 -4.51 -2.34
CA TRP A 79 16.22 -5.48 -1.87
C TRP A 79 16.83 -6.39 -0.81
N GLU A 80 16.10 -6.65 0.26
CA GLU A 80 16.54 -7.53 1.36
C GLU A 80 15.43 -8.50 1.78
N ASP A 81 15.87 -9.64 2.30
CA ASP A 81 15.01 -10.61 2.97
C ASP A 81 15.22 -10.48 4.49
N ARG A 82 14.12 -10.29 5.22
CA ARG A 82 14.12 -10.26 6.69
C ARG A 82 13.06 -11.21 7.24
N THR A 83 13.37 -11.80 8.39
CA THR A 83 12.44 -12.66 9.14
C THR A 83 12.06 -11.96 10.42
N TYR A 84 10.76 -11.96 10.73
CA TYR A 84 10.19 -11.35 11.92
C TYR A 84 9.46 -12.42 12.73
N ASP A 85 9.79 -12.56 14.01
CA ASP A 85 9.01 -13.40 14.91
C ASP A 85 7.84 -12.58 15.49
N LEU A 86 6.62 -13.03 15.20
CA LEU A 86 5.39 -12.39 15.67
C LEU A 86 5.17 -12.55 17.19
N SER A 87 5.98 -13.36 17.88
CA SER A 87 6.00 -13.44 19.34
C SER A 87 6.55 -12.16 19.99
N HIS A 88 7.45 -11.47 19.29
CA HIS A 88 8.12 -10.23 19.71
C HIS A 88 7.35 -8.95 19.36
N LEU A 89 6.20 -9.06 18.69
CA LEU A 89 5.38 -7.93 18.27
C LEU A 89 4.72 -7.23 19.47
N GLN A 90 5.02 -5.95 19.68
CA GLN A 90 4.53 -5.15 20.81
C GLN A 90 3.29 -4.33 20.46
N GLY A 91 3.13 -3.93 19.20
CA GLY A 91 1.95 -3.20 18.75
C GLY A 91 2.15 -2.52 17.40
N ALA A 92 1.31 -1.53 17.13
CA ALA A 92 1.35 -0.78 15.88
C ALA A 92 1.27 0.74 16.12
N ASP A 93 1.89 1.48 15.21
CA ASP A 93 1.92 2.93 15.17
C ASP A 93 1.39 3.42 13.82
N LEU A 94 0.83 4.63 13.80
CA LEU A 94 0.29 5.28 12.61
C LEU A 94 1.10 6.53 12.30
N PHE A 95 1.61 6.61 11.06
CA PHE A 95 2.11 7.86 10.51
C PHE A 95 1.04 8.53 9.65
N LEU A 96 0.87 9.84 9.85
CA LEU A 96 0.09 10.71 8.98
C LEU A 96 1.02 11.72 8.32
N SER A 97 1.16 11.63 6.99
CA SER A 97 1.97 12.55 6.20
C SER A 97 1.09 13.51 5.40
N PHE A 98 1.42 14.80 5.39
CA PHE A 98 0.64 15.84 4.73
C PHE A 98 1.46 16.54 3.65
N TRP A 99 0.98 16.49 2.39
CA TRP A 99 1.47 17.28 1.26
C TRP A 99 0.41 18.34 0.89
N GLY A 100 0.49 19.52 1.49
CA GLY A 100 -0.43 20.62 1.19
C GLY A 100 -1.73 20.59 2.01
N PRO A 101 -2.95 20.60 1.41
CA PRO A 101 -4.20 20.83 2.13
C PRO A 101 -4.40 19.88 3.33
N THR A 102 -4.76 20.42 4.49
CA THR A 102 -4.82 19.71 5.78
C THR A 102 -5.91 18.64 5.88
N LEU A 103 -6.75 18.45 4.86
CA LEU A 103 -7.87 17.49 4.88
C LEU A 103 -7.52 16.12 4.29
N ILE A 104 -6.38 15.98 3.61
CA ILE A 104 -5.92 14.72 3.02
C ILE A 104 -4.52 14.42 3.56
N ALA A 105 -4.36 13.23 4.12
CA ALA A 105 -3.09 12.71 4.59
C ALA A 105 -2.72 11.42 3.85
N HIS A 106 -1.48 11.02 3.93
CA HIS A 106 -0.99 9.71 3.53
C HIS A 106 -0.74 8.95 4.82
N THR A 107 -1.16 7.69 4.82
CA THR A 107 -1.23 6.87 6.01
C THR A 107 -0.27 5.71 5.86
N ILE A 108 0.58 5.50 6.87
CA ILE A 108 1.54 4.40 6.92
C ILE A 108 1.35 3.73 8.27
N LEU A 109 1.26 2.41 8.29
CA LEU A 109 1.30 1.66 9.53
C LEU A 109 2.70 1.10 9.76
N SER A 110 3.13 1.10 11.01
CA SER A 110 4.36 0.46 11.42
C SER A 110 4.13 -0.46 12.60
N TRP A 111 4.76 -1.62 12.55
CA TRP A 111 4.69 -2.65 13.59
C TRP A 111 5.97 -2.67 14.38
N GLU A 112 5.83 -2.51 15.69
CA GLU A 112 6.94 -2.45 16.64
C GLU A 112 7.24 -3.84 17.20
N PHE A 113 8.51 -4.20 17.21
CA PHE A 113 9.05 -5.45 17.76
C PHE A 113 10.04 -5.10 18.87
N ASP A 114 10.16 -5.93 19.91
CA ASP A 114 11.12 -5.72 21.01
C ASP A 114 12.50 -6.36 20.77
N ASP A 115 12.62 -7.19 19.73
CA ASP A 115 13.85 -7.90 19.35
C ASP A 115 14.54 -7.31 18.10
N GLY A 116 13.97 -6.27 17.49
CA GLY A 116 14.45 -5.80 16.20
C GLY A 116 13.84 -4.49 15.72
N LYS A 117 14.13 -4.16 14.47
CA LYS A 117 13.63 -2.95 13.82
C LYS A 117 12.13 -3.03 13.58
N PRO A 118 11.38 -1.92 13.66
CA PRO A 118 9.98 -1.92 13.26
C PRO A 118 9.81 -2.20 11.77
N LEU A 119 8.66 -2.75 11.39
CA LEU A 119 8.27 -3.03 10.00
C LEU A 119 7.21 -2.01 9.55
N ALA A 120 7.53 -1.17 8.58
CA ALA A 120 6.58 -0.21 8.04
C ALA A 120 5.93 -0.74 6.76
N ILE A 121 4.62 -0.52 6.62
CA ILE A 121 3.86 -0.81 5.41
C ILE A 121 3.11 0.43 4.98
N SER A 122 3.46 0.92 3.79
CA SER A 122 2.82 2.05 3.13
C SER A 122 1.95 1.55 1.98
N ILE A 123 0.71 2.03 1.90
CA ILE A 123 -0.20 1.72 0.78
C ILE A 123 -0.06 2.83 -0.25
N GLU A 124 0.59 2.54 -1.36
CA GLU A 124 0.98 3.50 -2.38
C GLU A 124 0.18 3.30 -3.66
N THR A 125 0.17 4.34 -4.50
CA THR A 125 -0.38 4.29 -5.85
C THR A 125 0.74 4.08 -6.87
N ARG A 126 0.58 3.08 -7.74
CA ARG A 126 1.50 2.81 -8.84
C ARG A 126 1.14 3.72 -10.02
N LYS A 127 2.10 4.51 -10.47
CA LYS A 127 1.99 5.44 -11.62
C LYS A 127 2.46 4.75 -12.90
N GLU A 128 1.88 5.10 -14.04
CA GLU A 128 2.42 4.71 -15.36
C GLU A 128 3.54 5.70 -15.79
N ARG A 129 4.48 5.23 -16.63
CA ARG A 129 5.55 6.09 -17.16
C ARG A 129 4.95 7.14 -18.11
N GLY A 130 4.95 8.41 -17.70
CA GLY A 130 4.49 9.55 -18.50
C GLY A 130 3.39 10.41 -17.87
N GLU A 131 2.90 10.06 -16.67
CA GLU A 131 1.88 10.83 -15.98
C GLU A 131 2.47 11.97 -15.14
N GLU A 132 2.03 13.21 -15.38
CA GLU A 132 2.38 14.36 -14.54
C GLU A 132 1.64 14.33 -13.19
N TYR A 133 2.39 14.59 -12.11
CA TYR A 133 1.86 14.55 -10.75
C TYR A 133 0.94 15.74 -10.47
N SER A 134 -0.31 15.44 -10.09
CA SER A 134 -1.20 16.41 -9.46
C SER A 134 -1.73 15.82 -8.16
N ALA A 135 -1.35 16.42 -7.03
CA ALA A 135 -1.70 15.97 -5.68
C ALA A 135 -3.21 15.76 -5.47
N LEU A 136 -4.04 16.64 -6.03
CA LEU A 136 -5.50 16.55 -5.97
C LEU A 136 -6.07 15.61 -7.04
N ARG A 137 -5.59 15.64 -8.28
CA ARG A 137 -6.11 14.74 -9.33
C ARG A 137 -5.66 13.29 -9.12
N GLY A 138 -4.51 13.06 -8.50
CA GLY A 138 -3.99 11.73 -8.19
C GLY A 138 -4.72 11.02 -7.05
N PHE A 139 -5.44 11.77 -6.21
CA PHE A 139 -6.39 11.18 -5.26
C PHE A 139 -7.70 10.74 -5.94
N PHE A 140 -8.02 11.29 -7.11
CA PHE A 140 -9.28 11.05 -7.84
C PHE A 140 -9.12 10.40 -9.22
N ARG A 141 -7.92 9.97 -9.62
CA ARG A 141 -7.66 9.24 -10.88
C ARG A 141 -6.91 7.93 -10.65
N GLN A 142 -7.69 6.85 -10.73
CA GLN A 142 -7.38 5.47 -11.17
C GLN A 142 -5.90 5.02 -11.14
N TYR A 143 -5.33 4.83 -9.94
CA TYR A 143 -4.04 4.14 -9.80
C TYR A 143 -4.20 2.71 -9.27
N GLU A 144 -3.32 1.80 -9.69
CA GLU A 144 -3.18 0.49 -9.05
C GLU A 144 -2.61 0.69 -7.64
N LEU A 145 -3.29 0.21 -6.60
CA LEU A 145 -2.74 0.21 -5.24
C LEU A 145 -1.67 -0.88 -5.10
N TYR A 146 -0.55 -0.56 -4.46
CA TYR A 146 0.45 -1.54 -4.08
C TYR A 146 0.95 -1.25 -2.66
N TYR A 147 1.59 -2.24 -2.05
CA TYR A 147 2.07 -2.16 -0.68
C TYR A 147 3.59 -2.10 -0.72
N VAL A 148 4.15 -1.04 -0.14
CA VAL A 148 5.59 -0.93 0.10
C VAL A 148 5.85 -1.42 1.51
N VAL A 149 6.54 -2.54 1.61
CA VAL A 149 7.05 -3.09 2.87
C VAL A 149 8.51 -2.69 2.99
N ALA A 150 8.84 -1.86 3.99
CA ALA A 150 10.15 -1.22 4.10
C ALA A 150 10.47 -0.78 5.54
N ASP A 151 11.69 -0.28 5.73
CA ASP A 151 12.08 0.40 6.96
C ASP A 151 11.29 1.72 7.11
N GLU A 152 11.01 2.11 8.35
CA GLU A 152 10.43 3.43 8.64
C GLU A 152 11.30 4.55 8.08
N ARG A 153 12.63 4.38 8.13
CA ARG A 153 13.57 5.30 7.51
C ARG A 153 13.18 5.52 6.05
N ASP A 154 12.93 4.50 5.27
CA ASP A 154 12.76 4.68 3.83
C ASP A 154 11.42 5.34 3.50
N VAL A 155 10.34 4.91 4.17
CA VAL A 155 9.00 5.46 3.90
C VAL A 155 8.77 6.84 4.54
N VAL A 156 9.39 7.15 5.67
CA VAL A 156 9.23 8.46 6.35
C VAL A 156 10.25 9.47 5.83
N ARG A 157 11.52 9.10 5.66
CA ARG A 157 12.57 10.02 5.18
C ARG A 157 12.30 10.53 3.78
N LEU A 158 11.77 9.69 2.88
CA LEU A 158 11.32 10.13 1.55
C LEU A 158 10.39 11.35 1.67
N ARG A 159 9.45 11.28 2.62
CA ARG A 159 8.41 12.28 2.81
C ARG A 159 8.98 13.55 3.45
N THR A 160 9.76 13.41 4.53
CA THR A 160 10.27 14.56 5.28
C THR A 160 11.45 15.26 4.63
N ASN A 161 12.41 14.50 4.07
CA ASN A 161 13.72 15.01 3.64
C ASN A 161 13.75 15.34 2.14
N TYR A 162 12.99 14.61 1.32
CA TYR A 162 13.00 14.79 -0.13
C TYR A 162 11.75 15.51 -0.66
N ARG A 163 10.58 15.19 -0.10
CA ARG A 163 9.31 15.81 -0.53
C ARG A 163 8.87 17.01 0.30
N GLY A 164 9.53 17.24 1.45
CA GLY A 164 9.20 18.36 2.34
C GLY A 164 7.85 18.23 3.06
N GLU A 165 7.27 17.03 3.12
CA GLU A 165 6.00 16.74 3.78
C GLU A 165 6.10 16.91 5.29
N ARG A 166 4.96 17.20 5.95
CA ARG A 166 4.84 17.21 7.41
C ARG A 166 4.34 15.86 7.89
N VAL A 167 5.04 15.24 8.83
CA VAL A 167 4.72 13.88 9.30
C VAL A 167 4.45 13.88 10.80
N PHE A 168 3.33 13.25 11.17
CA PHE A 168 2.94 12.98 12.55
C PHE A 168 3.00 11.49 12.83
N LEU A 169 3.45 11.11 14.04
CA LEU A 169 3.51 9.75 14.53
C LEU A 169 2.60 9.58 15.76
N TYR A 170 1.65 8.65 15.66
CA TYR A 170 0.72 8.32 16.73
C TYR A 170 0.87 6.85 17.15
N ARG A 171 1.08 6.62 18.45
CA ARG A 171 1.15 5.28 19.06
C ARG A 171 -0.27 4.75 19.26
N LEU A 172 -0.66 3.69 18.55
CA LEU A 172 -2.04 3.20 18.58
C LEU A 172 -2.32 2.34 19.81
N ARG A 173 -3.43 2.60 20.50
CA ARG A 173 -3.98 1.74 21.56
C ARG A 173 -4.39 0.40 20.95
N GLY A 174 -3.88 -0.69 21.52
CA GLY A 174 -4.23 -2.05 21.09
C GLY A 174 -3.36 -3.08 21.76
N SER A 175 -3.86 -4.31 21.89
CA SER A 175 -3.04 -5.42 22.39
C SER A 175 -2.07 -5.92 21.31
N PRO A 176 -0.93 -6.53 21.69
CA PRO A 176 -0.06 -7.27 20.77
C PRO A 176 -0.82 -8.23 19.84
N ALA A 177 -1.82 -8.93 20.39
CA ALA A 177 -2.67 -9.83 19.62
C ALA A 177 -3.47 -9.11 18.52
N LEU A 178 -3.98 -7.90 18.78
CA LEU A 178 -4.67 -7.10 17.77
C LEU A 178 -3.70 -6.63 16.68
N ALA A 179 -2.52 -6.12 17.07
CA ALA A 179 -1.50 -5.69 16.11
C ALA A 179 -1.06 -6.86 15.21
N ARG A 180 -0.95 -8.07 15.78
CA ARG A 180 -0.63 -9.29 15.03
C ARG A 180 -1.70 -9.64 14.01
N ARG A 181 -2.99 -9.59 14.39
CA ARG A 181 -4.09 -9.81 13.44
C ARG A 181 -4.08 -8.79 12.32
N LEU A 182 -3.79 -7.53 12.63
CA LEU A 182 -3.69 -6.48 11.63
C LEU A 182 -2.53 -6.74 10.66
N LEU A 183 -1.33 -7.08 11.17
CA LEU A 183 -0.17 -7.41 10.33
C LEU A 183 -0.46 -8.59 9.42
N VAL A 184 -1.01 -9.68 9.96
CA VAL A 184 -1.36 -10.87 9.17
C VAL A 184 -2.39 -10.53 8.10
N SER A 185 -3.37 -9.68 8.38
CA SER A 185 -4.34 -9.21 7.38
C SER A 185 -3.67 -8.43 6.23
N TYR A 186 -2.68 -7.58 6.54
CA TYR A 186 -1.86 -6.90 5.54
C TYR A 186 -1.06 -7.89 4.69
N LEU A 187 -0.33 -8.79 5.33
CA LEU A 187 0.49 -9.81 4.66
C LEU A 187 -0.36 -10.74 3.79
N ASP A 188 -1.54 -11.13 4.25
CA ASP A 188 -2.48 -11.92 3.47
C ASP A 188 -2.95 -11.17 2.22
N GLN A 189 -3.20 -9.86 2.31
CA GLN A 189 -3.55 -9.05 1.15
C GLN A 189 -2.38 -8.91 0.19
N ILE A 190 -1.18 -8.63 0.68
CA ILE A 190 0.04 -8.57 -0.13
C ILE A 190 0.25 -9.89 -0.87
N ASN A 191 0.15 -11.02 -0.16
CA ASN A 191 0.26 -12.35 -0.72
C ASN A 191 -0.86 -12.68 -1.73
N ARG A 192 -2.08 -12.19 -1.49
CA ARG A 192 -3.18 -12.30 -2.46
C ARG A 192 -2.86 -11.54 -3.75
N LEU A 193 -2.37 -10.32 -3.65
CA LEU A 193 -2.04 -9.48 -4.81
C LEU A 193 -0.87 -10.04 -5.61
N ALA A 194 0.14 -10.57 -4.92
CA ALA A 194 1.26 -11.25 -5.55
C ALA A 194 0.82 -12.47 -6.39
N ARG A 195 -0.25 -13.16 -5.95
CA ARG A 195 -0.81 -14.32 -6.68
C ARG A 195 -1.84 -13.93 -7.73
N THR A 196 -2.64 -12.92 -7.44
CA THR A 196 -3.77 -12.48 -8.26
C THR A 196 -3.78 -10.95 -8.24
N PRO A 197 -3.08 -10.29 -9.18
CA PRO A 197 -3.15 -8.86 -9.32
C PRO A 197 -4.60 -8.43 -9.47
N GLN A 198 -4.99 -7.37 -8.77
CA GLN A 198 -6.33 -6.80 -8.83
C GLN A 198 -6.25 -5.36 -9.32
N TRP A 199 -7.13 -5.00 -10.25
CA TRP A 199 -7.34 -3.62 -10.63
C TRP A 199 -8.08 -2.91 -9.51
N TYR A 200 -7.50 -1.82 -9.02
CA TYR A 200 -8.05 -1.04 -7.92
C TYR A 200 -8.92 0.08 -8.45
N ASN A 201 -10.11 0.22 -7.88
CA ASN A 201 -10.96 1.36 -8.18
C ASN A 201 -10.66 2.47 -7.17
N ALA A 202 -9.92 3.49 -7.60
CA ALA A 202 -9.47 4.60 -6.76
C ALA A 202 -10.60 5.37 -6.05
N LEU A 203 -11.85 5.28 -6.54
CA LEU A 203 -13.02 5.90 -5.88
C LEU A 203 -13.55 5.10 -4.67
N THR A 204 -13.31 3.78 -4.63
CA THR A 204 -13.78 2.89 -3.55
C THR A 204 -12.65 2.26 -2.74
N GLN A 205 -11.41 2.35 -3.24
CA GLN A 205 -10.20 1.77 -2.64
C GLN A 205 -9.06 2.80 -2.73
N ASN A 206 -8.77 3.40 -1.59
CA ASN A 206 -7.64 4.30 -1.32
C ASN A 206 -6.92 3.83 -0.04
N CYS A 207 -5.82 4.48 0.35
CA CYS A 207 -5.04 4.10 1.53
C CYS A 207 -5.90 4.01 2.80
N THR A 208 -6.84 4.93 3.00
CA THR A 208 -7.70 4.97 4.20
C THR A 208 -8.78 3.89 4.22
N THR A 209 -9.46 3.64 3.09
CA THR A 209 -10.47 2.57 2.98
C THR A 209 -9.84 1.18 3.05
N THR A 210 -8.59 1.06 2.60
CA THR A 210 -7.79 -0.17 2.70
C THR A 210 -7.34 -0.41 4.16
N ILE A 211 -6.86 0.61 4.87
CA ILE A 211 -6.60 0.51 6.33
C ILE A 211 -7.87 0.13 7.08
N ARG A 212 -9.02 0.74 6.75
CA ARG A 212 -10.31 0.38 7.33
C ARG A 212 -10.68 -1.07 7.07
N PHE A 213 -10.52 -1.55 5.84
CA PHE A 213 -10.74 -2.95 5.48
C PHE A 213 -9.89 -3.88 6.36
N HIS A 214 -8.61 -3.56 6.55
CA HIS A 214 -7.74 -4.32 7.45
C HIS A 214 -8.16 -4.24 8.92
N ALA A 215 -8.55 -3.07 9.42
CA ALA A 215 -9.06 -2.91 10.78
C ALA A 215 -10.34 -3.74 11.00
N GLN A 216 -11.24 -3.76 10.02
CA GLN A 216 -12.45 -4.60 10.06
C GLN A 216 -12.12 -6.10 10.01
N GLN A 217 -11.15 -6.51 9.18
CA GLN A 217 -10.67 -7.89 9.17
C GLN A 217 -9.98 -8.28 10.49
N ALA A 218 -9.35 -7.34 11.19
CA ALA A 218 -8.77 -7.54 12.52
C ALA A 218 -9.80 -7.54 13.66
N ALA A 219 -11.10 -7.49 13.33
CA ALA A 219 -12.24 -7.40 14.24
C ALA A 219 -12.28 -6.12 15.08
N VAL A 220 -11.65 -5.03 14.63
CA VAL A 220 -11.83 -3.70 15.22
C VAL A 220 -13.19 -3.18 14.77
N ARG A 221 -14.10 -2.92 15.73
CA ARG A 221 -15.35 -2.22 15.45
C ARG A 221 -15.05 -0.80 14.98
N ASN A 222 -15.11 -0.58 13.67
CA ASN A 222 -14.91 0.73 13.04
C ASN A 222 -16.20 1.15 12.31
N PRO A 223 -17.17 1.79 13.01
CA PRO A 223 -18.37 2.30 12.36
C PRO A 223 -17.98 3.34 11.29
N LEU A 224 -18.77 3.40 10.22
CA LEU A 224 -18.58 4.35 9.12
C LEU A 224 -18.56 5.78 9.68
N ASP A 225 -17.41 6.43 9.58
CA ASP A 225 -17.21 7.85 9.90
C ASP A 225 -16.70 8.54 8.64
N TRP A 226 -17.28 9.69 8.28
CA TRP A 226 -16.92 10.41 7.07
C TRP A 226 -15.44 10.85 7.07
N ARG A 227 -14.83 10.99 8.25
CA ARG A 227 -13.40 11.29 8.43
C ARG A 227 -12.47 10.16 7.96
N LEU A 228 -13.02 8.98 7.65
CA LEU A 228 -12.30 7.92 6.93
C LEU A 228 -12.15 8.23 5.43
N PHE A 229 -12.88 9.21 4.89
CA PHE A 229 -12.69 9.76 3.55
C PHE A 229 -11.85 11.05 3.56
N ALA A 230 -11.96 11.86 4.63
CA ALA A 230 -11.12 13.02 4.91
C ALA A 230 -10.06 12.70 5.97
N ASN A 231 -9.15 11.80 5.63
CA ASN A 231 -8.19 11.19 6.56
C ASN A 231 -7.17 12.15 7.17
N GLY A 232 -7.11 13.41 6.72
CA GLY A 232 -6.36 14.47 7.39
C GLY A 232 -6.89 14.80 8.79
N ARG A 233 -8.13 14.38 9.13
CA ARG A 233 -8.69 14.44 10.50
C ARG A 233 -8.73 13.06 11.18
N GLY A 234 -7.91 12.12 10.71
CA GLY A 234 -7.87 10.76 11.26
C GLY A 234 -7.42 10.73 12.72
N ASP A 235 -6.51 11.62 13.09
CA ASP A 235 -6.04 11.79 14.47
C ASP A 235 -7.13 12.26 15.44
N GLU A 236 -8.01 13.17 15.02
CA GLU A 236 -9.19 13.58 15.80
C GLU A 236 -10.13 12.41 16.06
N LEU A 237 -10.41 11.60 15.04
CA LEU A 237 -11.24 10.42 15.19
C LEU A 237 -10.63 9.41 16.15
N LEU A 238 -9.33 9.15 16.02
CA LEU A 238 -8.59 8.28 16.93
C LEU A 238 -8.60 8.83 18.35
N TYR A 239 -8.44 10.13 18.53
CA TYR A 239 -8.47 10.78 19.83
C TYR A 239 -9.85 10.65 20.49
N GLU A 240 -10.93 11.01 19.78
CA GLU A 240 -12.32 10.90 20.26
C GLU A 240 -12.68 9.47 20.65
N ARG A 241 -12.19 8.49 19.89
CA ARG A 241 -12.40 7.09 20.19
C ARG A 241 -11.55 6.62 21.36
N GLY A 242 -10.46 7.32 21.69
CA GLY A 242 -9.46 6.82 22.62
C GLY A 242 -8.67 5.66 22.00
N ASP A 243 -8.25 5.81 20.75
CA ASP A 243 -7.37 4.86 20.07
C ASP A 243 -5.92 5.37 20.04
N ILE A 244 -5.67 6.58 20.55
CA ILE A 244 -4.36 7.19 20.79
C ILE A 244 -4.34 7.83 22.19
N ASP A 245 -3.20 8.42 22.60
CA ASP A 245 -3.07 9.06 23.91
C ASP A 245 -4.09 10.19 24.10
N THR A 246 -4.87 10.12 25.18
CA THR A 246 -5.88 11.11 25.56
C THR A 246 -5.56 11.79 26.89
N SER A 247 -4.31 11.65 27.38
CA SER A 247 -3.85 12.29 28.62
C SER A 247 -3.55 13.78 28.42
N LEU A 248 -3.25 14.17 27.17
CA LEU A 248 -2.99 15.53 26.75
C LEU A 248 -4.15 16.07 25.92
N PRO A 249 -4.47 17.37 25.98
CA PRO A 249 -5.34 18.00 25.00
C PRO A 249 -4.85 17.74 23.57
N LEU A 250 -5.76 17.46 22.63
CA LEU A 250 -5.42 17.06 21.26
C LEU A 250 -4.42 18.01 20.57
N ALA A 251 -4.52 19.32 20.78
CA ALA A 251 -3.58 20.28 20.22
C ALA A 251 -2.14 20.06 20.73
N ALA A 252 -1.98 19.78 22.02
CA ALA A 252 -0.69 19.45 22.62
C ALA A 252 -0.19 18.08 22.14
N LEU A 253 -1.07 17.09 22.01
CA LEU A 253 -0.75 15.79 21.44
C LEU A 253 -0.22 15.93 20.01
N ARG A 254 -0.90 16.68 19.14
CA ARG A 254 -0.47 16.97 17.76
C ARG A 254 0.93 17.59 17.72
N THR A 255 1.18 18.60 18.54
CA THR A 255 2.50 19.25 18.63
C THR A 255 3.58 18.27 19.03
N ARG A 256 3.32 17.39 20.01
CA ARG A 256 4.31 16.38 20.42
C ARG A 256 4.48 15.27 19.40
N SER A 257 3.43 14.96 18.64
CA SER A 257 3.40 13.90 17.63
C SER A 257 4.00 14.33 16.30
N ASP A 258 4.30 15.62 16.08
CA ASP A 258 5.01 16.09 14.90
C ASP A 258 6.47 15.63 14.96
N ILE A 259 6.83 14.71 14.07
CA ILE A 259 8.18 14.15 13.98
C ILE A 259 9.00 14.77 12.84
N THR A 260 8.45 15.76 12.13
CA THR A 260 9.05 16.29 10.90
C THR A 260 10.49 16.75 11.10
N ALA A 261 10.74 17.53 12.16
CA ALA A 261 12.09 18.02 12.46
C ALA A 261 13.04 16.87 12.89
N LYS A 262 12.54 15.93 13.70
CA LYS A 262 13.34 14.77 14.17
C LYS A 262 13.72 13.84 13.02
N ALA A 263 12.78 13.53 12.14
CA ALA A 263 13.01 12.71 10.95
C ALA A 263 14.00 13.38 9.99
N ARG A 264 13.89 14.71 9.81
CA ARG A 264 14.87 15.48 9.03
C ARG A 264 16.27 15.42 9.64
N ALA A 265 16.39 15.59 10.95
CA ALA A 265 17.67 15.52 11.65
C ALA A 265 18.28 14.11 11.64
N ALA A 266 17.45 13.07 11.81
CA ALA A 266 17.89 11.68 11.79
C ALA A 266 18.40 11.26 10.40
N ASP A 267 17.74 11.69 9.33
CA ASP A 267 18.13 11.42 7.94
C ASP A 267 18.57 9.97 7.68
N GLN A 268 19.87 9.70 7.48
CA GLN A 268 20.40 8.37 7.19
C GLN A 268 20.75 7.53 8.44
N ASP A 269 20.59 8.07 9.64
CA ASP A 269 21.00 7.42 10.89
C ASP A 269 20.37 6.02 11.02
N GLY A 270 21.17 5.04 11.43
CA GLY A 270 20.73 3.67 11.67
C GLY A 270 19.70 3.55 12.81
N ARG A 271 19.64 4.56 13.69
CA ARG A 271 18.70 4.71 14.81
C ARG A 271 17.48 5.56 14.46
N PHE A 272 17.20 5.80 13.17
CA PHE A 272 16.09 6.64 12.71
C PHE A 272 14.78 6.40 13.46
N SER A 273 14.38 5.13 13.60
CA SER A 273 13.14 4.72 14.28
C SER A 273 13.09 5.09 15.76
N ASP A 274 14.23 5.08 16.45
CA ASP A 274 14.32 5.46 17.86
C ASP A 274 14.27 6.97 18.01
N LEU A 275 15.05 7.68 17.18
CA LEU A 275 15.19 9.14 17.21
C LEU A 275 13.85 9.85 16.96
N ILE A 276 13.03 9.36 16.02
CA ILE A 276 11.70 9.94 15.77
C ILE A 276 10.72 9.70 16.92
N ARG A 277 10.98 8.72 17.80
CA ARG A 277 10.13 8.35 18.94
C ARG A 277 10.48 9.08 20.23
N GLU A 278 11.64 9.74 20.31
CA GLU A 278 12.05 10.47 21.50
C GLU A 278 11.02 11.53 21.90
N GLY A 279 10.45 11.44 23.10
CA GLY A 279 9.44 12.39 23.60
C GLY A 279 8.05 12.29 22.95
N ILE A 280 7.79 11.26 22.14
CA ILE A 280 6.44 10.95 21.66
C ILE A 280 5.61 10.38 22.83
N PRO A 281 4.34 10.79 23.01
CA PRO A 281 3.48 10.22 24.04
C PRO A 281 3.39 8.70 23.94
N SER A 282 3.38 8.02 25.08
CA SER A 282 3.41 6.56 25.15
C SER A 282 2.18 5.92 24.50
N ARG A 283 2.32 4.67 24.06
CA ARG A 283 1.17 3.87 23.64
C ARG A 283 0.21 3.72 24.83
N PRO A 284 -1.07 4.06 24.68
CA PRO A 284 -2.02 3.85 25.76
C PRO A 284 -2.25 2.36 26.03
N ASP A 285 -2.57 2.03 27.28
CA ASP A 285 -2.90 0.66 27.66
C ASP A 285 -4.09 0.11 26.85
N PRO A 286 -4.06 -1.19 26.50
CA PRO A 286 -5.19 -1.85 25.89
C PRO A 286 -6.45 -1.71 26.75
N ARG A 287 -7.62 -1.60 26.12
CA ARG A 287 -8.89 -1.67 26.85
C ARG A 287 -9.03 -3.07 27.45
N ARG A 288 -9.40 -3.13 28.73
CA ARG A 288 -9.78 -4.37 29.41
C ARG A 288 -11.06 -4.93 28.82
#